data_AF-A0A712CLL4-F1
#
_entry.id   AF-A0A712CLL4-F1
#
_cell.length_a   1.000
_cell.length_b   1.000
_cell.length_c   1.000
_cell.angle_alpha   90.00
_cell.angle_beta   90.00
_cell.angle_gamma   90.00
#
_symmetry.space_group_name_H-M   'P 1'
#
loop_
_entity.id
_entity.type
_entity.pdbx_description
1 polymer ?
#
loop_
_entity_poly.entity_id
_entity_poly.type
_entity_poly.pdbx_seq_one_letter_code
_entity_poly.pdbx_strand_id
1 'polypeptide(L)'
;MSTFKVRCEQMANQPSAEELKKKLSEMQFYVTQDRGTEPPFTGRLLHNKRDGVYHCLVCDTPLFHSHTKYDSGCGWPSFYQPVSEEAIR
;
A
#
# COMPACT_ATOMS: atom_id res chain seq x y z
N MET A 1 7.88 -15.92 2.07
CA MET A 1 7.18 -14.86 2.85
C MET A 1 6.07 -14.28 1.98
N SER A 2 5.01 -13.72 2.55
CA SER A 2 3.95 -13.07 1.77
C SER A 2 4.34 -11.63 1.41
N THR A 3 3.95 -11.18 0.21
CA THR A 3 4.06 -9.76 -0.20
C THR A 3 2.67 -9.17 -0.38
N PHE A 4 2.45 -8.02 0.23
CA PHE A 4 1.23 -7.20 0.09
C PHE A 4 1.59 -5.86 -0.54
N LYS A 5 0.63 -5.12 -1.12
CA LYS A 5 0.92 -3.89 -1.87
C LYS A 5 0.02 -2.71 -1.41
N VAL A 6 0.64 -1.60 -1.04
CA VAL A 6 0.02 -0.32 -0.60
C VAL A 6 0.77 0.88 -1.22
N ARG A 7 0.45 2.16 -0.90
CA ARG A 7 1.12 3.33 -1.50
C ARG A 7 2.33 3.81 -0.69
N CYS A 8 3.37 4.29 -1.38
CA CYS A 8 4.45 5.13 -0.84
C CYS A 8 4.37 6.55 -1.47
N GLU A 9 4.92 7.55 -0.78
CA GLU A 9 5.05 8.93 -1.28
C GLU A 9 6.22 9.08 -2.30
N GLN A 10 7.24 8.21 -2.21
CA GLN A 10 8.48 8.27 -2.98
C GLN A 10 8.26 8.43 -4.50
N MET A 11 8.76 9.55 -5.03
CA MET A 11 8.67 9.88 -6.47
C MET A 11 9.84 9.33 -7.31
N ALA A 12 10.94 8.91 -6.67
CA ALA A 12 12.23 8.68 -7.34
C ALA A 12 12.32 7.43 -8.25
N ASN A 13 11.33 6.53 -8.21
CA ASN A 13 11.34 5.27 -8.98
C ASN A 13 9.92 4.87 -9.44
N GLN A 14 9.17 5.82 -10.00
CA GLN A 14 7.81 5.55 -10.50
C GLN A 14 7.83 5.13 -11.99
N PRO A 15 7.18 4.00 -12.36
CA PRO A 15 6.95 3.65 -13.76
C PRO A 15 6.08 4.68 -14.48
N SER A 16 6.07 4.64 -15.82
CA SER A 16 5.26 5.58 -16.59
C SER A 16 3.75 5.38 -16.36
N ALA A 17 2.96 6.46 -16.45
CA ALA A 17 1.51 6.40 -16.22
C ALA A 17 0.80 5.37 -17.12
N GLU A 18 1.27 5.18 -18.36
CA GLU A 18 0.75 4.19 -19.31
C GLU A 18 1.14 2.74 -18.98
N GLU A 19 2.21 2.51 -18.23
CA GLU A 19 2.47 1.20 -17.64
C GLU A 19 1.61 0.97 -16.40
N LEU A 20 1.42 2.00 -15.57
CA LEU A 20 0.62 1.90 -14.35
C LEU A 20 -0.85 1.60 -14.68
N LYS A 21 -1.43 2.25 -15.70
CA LYS A 21 -2.76 1.89 -16.25
C LYS A 21 -2.88 0.44 -16.72
N LYS A 22 -1.78 -0.22 -17.11
CA LYS A 22 -1.75 -1.62 -17.56
C LYS A 22 -1.44 -2.62 -16.45
N LYS A 23 -0.81 -2.17 -15.35
CA LYS A 23 -0.36 -2.99 -14.21
C LYS A 23 -1.32 -2.93 -13.01
N LEU A 24 -2.12 -1.88 -12.90
CA LEU A 24 -3.02 -1.60 -11.77
C LEU A 24 -4.49 -1.70 -12.18
N SER A 25 -5.38 -2.03 -11.24
CA SER A 25 -6.82 -1.82 -11.44
C SER A 25 -7.19 -0.33 -11.35
N GLU A 26 -8.38 0.04 -11.82
CA GLU A 26 -8.87 1.44 -11.80
C GLU A 26 -8.82 2.04 -10.39
N MET A 27 -9.33 1.34 -9.38
CA MET A 27 -9.25 1.77 -7.98
C MET A 27 -7.81 1.88 -7.47
N GLN A 28 -6.91 1.00 -7.91
CA GLN A 28 -5.50 1.08 -7.54
C GLN A 28 -4.80 2.27 -8.21
N PHE A 29 -5.12 2.57 -9.46
CA PHE A 29 -4.62 3.76 -10.15
C PHE A 29 -5.15 5.03 -9.46
N TYR A 30 -6.45 5.12 -9.22
CA TYR A 30 -7.10 6.24 -8.52
C TYR A 30 -6.46 6.54 -7.15
N VAL A 31 -6.25 5.51 -6.32
CA VAL A 31 -5.60 5.68 -5.01
C VAL A 31 -4.09 5.99 -5.13
N THR A 32 -3.38 5.41 -6.10
CA THR A 32 -1.91 5.58 -6.21
C THR A 32 -1.45 6.77 -7.04
N GLN A 33 -2.30 7.34 -7.91
CA GLN A 33 -1.95 8.47 -8.77
C GLN A 33 -2.79 9.68 -8.37
N ASP A 34 -4.11 9.60 -8.53
CA ASP A 34 -5.06 10.72 -8.38
C ASP A 34 -5.32 11.15 -6.92
N ARG A 35 -4.62 10.52 -5.95
CA ARG A 35 -4.77 10.71 -4.49
C ARG A 35 -6.18 10.38 -3.99
N GLY A 36 -6.87 9.47 -4.67
CA GLY A 36 -8.15 8.93 -4.22
C GLY A 36 -8.04 8.08 -2.95
N THR A 37 -9.19 7.81 -2.34
CA THR A 37 -9.32 6.92 -1.16
C THR A 37 -10.28 5.79 -1.52
N GLU A 38 -9.92 4.54 -1.22
CA GLU A 38 -10.85 3.41 -1.38
C GLU A 38 -12.00 3.52 -0.35
N PRO A 39 -13.24 3.10 -0.66
CA PRO A 39 -14.32 3.13 0.32
C PRO A 39 -13.98 2.34 1.60
N PRO A 40 -14.45 2.78 2.79
CA PRO A 40 -14.16 2.09 4.03
C PRO A 40 -14.70 0.64 3.98
N PHE A 41 -13.96 -0.28 4.60
CA PHE A 41 -14.26 -1.71 4.66
C PHE A 41 -14.20 -2.48 3.31
N THR A 42 -13.89 -1.84 2.17
CA THR A 42 -13.74 -2.56 0.88
C THR A 42 -12.33 -3.07 0.59
N GLY A 43 -11.31 -2.53 1.26
CA GLY A 43 -9.91 -2.84 0.98
C GLY A 43 -9.52 -4.29 1.24
N ARG A 44 -9.08 -5.01 0.19
CA ARG A 44 -8.71 -6.46 0.25
C ARG A 44 -7.67 -6.80 1.34
N LEU A 45 -6.87 -5.82 1.77
CA LEU A 45 -5.83 -6.00 2.78
C LEU A 45 -6.28 -5.63 4.21
N LEU A 46 -7.49 -5.10 4.41
CA LEU A 46 -8.01 -4.65 5.70
C LEU A 46 -7.97 -5.76 6.76
N HIS A 47 -8.65 -6.88 6.50
CA HIS A 47 -8.69 -8.01 7.43
C HIS A 47 -7.55 -9.03 7.20
N ASN A 48 -6.52 -8.66 6.41
CA ASN A 48 -5.35 -9.53 6.26
C ASN A 48 -4.56 -9.62 7.58
N LYS A 49 -4.25 -10.86 7.97
CA LYS A 49 -3.46 -11.24 9.16
C LYS A 49 -2.35 -12.26 8.81
N ARG A 50 -1.97 -12.36 7.53
CA ARG A 50 -0.91 -13.27 7.05
C ARG A 50 0.47 -12.64 7.22
N ASP A 51 1.46 -13.44 7.60
CA ASP A 51 2.83 -12.96 7.80
C ASP A 51 3.54 -12.59 6.49
N GLY A 52 4.23 -11.46 6.51
CA GLY A 52 4.83 -10.87 5.32
C GLY A 52 5.14 -9.38 5.44
N VAL A 53 5.44 -8.77 4.30
CA VAL A 53 5.80 -7.34 4.20
C VAL A 53 4.90 -6.66 3.17
N TYR A 54 4.38 -5.49 3.55
CA TYR A 54 3.65 -4.58 2.70
C TYR A 54 4.65 -3.70 1.97
N HIS A 55 4.67 -3.79 0.65
CA HIS A 55 5.54 -3.06 -0.26
C HIS A 55 4.74 -2.02 -1.06
N CYS A 56 5.41 -1.14 -1.79
CA CYS A 56 4.76 -0.16 -2.64
C CYS A 56 4.15 -0.83 -3.90
N LEU A 57 2.89 -0.54 -4.17
CA LEU A 57 2.16 -0.99 -5.36
C LEU A 57 2.76 -0.42 -6.67
N VAL A 58 3.45 0.71 -6.58
CA VAL A 58 4.04 1.45 -7.71
C VAL A 58 5.53 1.11 -7.91
N CYS A 59 6.35 1.21 -6.85
CA CYS A 59 7.82 1.08 -6.91
C CYS A 59 8.42 -0.12 -6.16
N ASP A 60 7.58 -0.98 -5.55
CA ASP A 60 7.94 -2.19 -4.79
C ASP A 60 8.88 -2.00 -3.57
N THR A 61 9.20 -0.77 -3.15
CA THR A 61 9.88 -0.48 -1.87
C THR A 61 9.10 -1.10 -0.69
N PRO A 62 9.74 -1.78 0.29
CA PRO A 62 9.06 -2.24 1.52
C PRO A 62 8.61 -1.03 2.37
N LEU A 63 7.45 -1.15 3.04
CA LEU A 63 6.80 -0.06 3.78
C LEU A 63 6.39 -0.45 5.21
N PHE A 64 5.75 -1.61 5.41
CA PHE A 64 5.29 -2.07 6.72
C PHE A 64 5.44 -3.59 6.90
N HIS A 65 5.58 -4.06 8.14
CA HIS A 65 5.55 -5.50 8.46
C HIS A 65 4.13 -5.95 8.84
N SER A 66 3.81 -7.23 8.63
CA SER A 66 2.58 -7.85 9.18
C SER A 66 2.46 -7.66 10.69
N HIS A 67 3.58 -7.74 11.41
CA HIS A 67 3.64 -7.57 12.86
C HIS A 67 3.33 -6.15 13.34
N THR A 68 3.53 -5.11 12.51
CA THR A 68 3.19 -3.73 12.88
C THR A 68 1.74 -3.36 12.53
N LYS A 69 0.99 -4.29 11.89
CA LYS A 69 -0.41 -4.12 11.53
C LYS A 69 -1.32 -4.43 12.71
N TYR A 70 -2.30 -3.56 12.95
CA TYR A 70 -3.36 -3.78 13.93
C TYR A 70 -4.75 -3.60 13.30
N ASP A 71 -5.80 -3.82 14.09
CA ASP A 71 -7.16 -3.48 13.72
C ASP A 71 -7.59 -2.25 14.55
N SER A 72 -7.92 -1.17 13.85
CA SER A 72 -8.32 0.11 14.43
C SER A 72 -9.82 0.36 14.37
N GLY A 73 -10.57 -0.51 13.67
CA GLY A 73 -11.97 -0.28 13.33
C GLY A 73 -12.23 0.86 12.33
N CYS A 74 -11.21 1.56 11.81
CA CYS A 74 -11.41 2.77 11.00
C CYS A 74 -11.92 2.50 9.56
N GLY A 75 -11.81 1.26 9.08
CA GLY A 75 -12.17 0.86 7.71
C GLY A 75 -11.00 0.68 6.74
N TRP A 76 -9.76 0.97 7.14
CA TRP A 76 -8.54 0.84 6.32
C TRP A 76 -7.38 0.12 7.04
N PRO A 77 -6.44 -0.52 6.32
CA PRO A 77 -5.28 -1.18 6.91
C PRO A 77 -4.45 -0.21 7.77
N SER A 78 -4.37 -0.48 9.08
CA SER A 78 -3.71 0.40 10.06
C SER A 78 -2.42 -0.22 10.60
N PHE A 79 -1.35 0.56 10.68
CA PHE A 79 -0.02 0.13 11.14
C PHE A 79 0.55 1.14 12.13
N TYR A 80 1.21 0.67 13.20
CA TYR A 80 1.78 1.56 14.22
C TYR A 80 3.24 1.97 13.95
N GLN A 81 3.93 1.31 13.01
CA GLN A 81 5.33 1.59 12.67
C GLN A 81 5.66 1.14 11.22
N PRO A 82 6.40 1.94 10.43
CA PRO A 82 6.93 1.53 9.12
C PRO A 82 8.16 0.61 9.26
N VAL A 83 8.67 0.08 8.14
CA VAL A 83 9.93 -0.69 8.09
C VAL A 83 11.16 0.18 8.41
N SER A 84 11.12 1.47 8.04
CA SER A 84 12.11 2.48 8.42
C SER A 84 11.50 3.88 8.36
N GLU A 85 12.13 4.86 9.00
CA GLU A 85 11.79 6.28 8.90
C GLU A 85 12.02 6.86 7.50
N GLU A 86 12.60 6.08 6.59
CA GLU A 86 12.93 6.47 5.22
C GLU A 86 11.92 5.93 4.20
N ALA A 87 11.16 4.90 4.57
CA ALA A 87 10.18 4.24 3.73
C ALA A 87 8.88 5.05 3.55
N ILE A 88 8.67 6.08 4.38
CA ILE A 88 7.57 7.03 4.27
C ILE A 88 8.17 8.44 4.18
N ARG A 89 8.80 8.68 3.03
CA ARG A 89 9.37 9.94 2.48
C ARG A 89 8.98 10.27 0.98
#